data_AF-A0A2A6JHJ7-F1
#
_entry.id   AF-A0A2A6JHJ7-F1
#
_cell.length_a   1.000
_cell.length_b   1.000
_cell.length_c   1.000
_cell.angle_alpha   90.00
_cell.angle_beta   90.00
_cell.angle_gamma   90.00
#
_symmetry.space_group_name_H-M   'P 1'
#
loop_
_entity.id
_entity.type
_entity.pdbx_description
1 polymer ?
#
loop_
_entity_poly.entity_id
_entity_poly.type
_entity_poly.pdbx_seq_one_letter_code
_entity_poly.pdbx_strand_id
1 'polypeptide(L)' 'MQKPAYSTSKRSLWLNSFMAWLVILILAVGSIMQGQALGFATVAVPSLVLLIAGTLGIHRHYGSRDMELMQRDQRPEDSQ' A
#
# COMPACT_ATOMS: atom_id res chain seq x y z
N MET A 1 -21.22 21.10 -10.35
CA MET A 1 -20.84 20.17 -9.27
C MET A 1 -19.43 19.68 -9.56
N GLN A 2 -18.42 20.26 -8.90
CA GLN A 2 -17.02 19.82 -9.04
C GLN A 2 -16.90 18.43 -8.43
N LYS A 3 -16.64 17.41 -9.25
CA LYS A 3 -16.30 16.07 -8.76
C LYS A 3 -15.07 16.19 -7.87
N PRO A 4 -15.06 15.60 -6.67
CA PRO A 4 -13.87 15.63 -5.81
C PRO A 4 -12.72 14.98 -6.58
N ALA A 5 -11.66 15.75 -6.79
CA ALA A 5 -10.46 15.37 -7.53
C ALA A 5 -9.53 14.42 -6.74
N TYR A 6 -10.06 13.74 -5.72
CA TYR A 6 -9.34 12.70 -4.97
C TYR A 6 -9.71 11.32 -5.50
N SER A 7 -9.43 11.10 -6.79
CA SER A 7 -9.20 9.75 -7.28
C SER A 7 -7.72 9.44 -7.05
N THR A 8 -7.32 9.15 -5.81
CA THR A 8 -6.21 8.23 -5.58
C THR A 8 -6.65 6.90 -6.20
N SER A 9 -6.35 6.76 -7.50
CA SER A 9 -6.86 5.68 -8.32
C SER A 9 -6.41 4.36 -7.69
N LYS A 10 -7.33 3.42 -7.49
CA LYS A 10 -7.02 2.05 -7.01
C LYS A 10 -5.82 1.44 -7.77
N ARG A 11 -5.63 1.86 -9.03
CA ARG A 11 -4.51 1.50 -9.90
C ARG A 11 -3.15 2.03 -9.43
N SER A 12 -3.08 3.26 -8.92
CA SER A 12 -1.84 3.86 -8.39
C SER A 12 -1.38 3.15 -7.11
N LEU A 13 -2.32 2.76 -6.24
CA LEU A 13 -2.01 1.98 -5.03
C LEU A 13 -1.44 0.60 -5.38
N TRP A 14 -2.04 -0.07 -6.36
CA TRP A 14 -1.56 -1.37 -6.81
C TRP A 14 -0.18 -1.28 -7.49
N LEU A 15 0.03 -0.25 -8.31
CA LEU A 15 1.32 0.04 -8.94
C LEU A 15 2.42 0.32 -7.90
N ASN A 16 2.12 1.12 -6.87
CA ASN A 16 3.07 1.39 -5.79
C ASN A 16 3.45 0.11 -5.04
N SER A 17 2.47 -0.72 -4.69
CA SER A 17 2.73 -2.01 -4.04
C SER A 17 3.61 -2.92 -4.90
N PHE A 18 3.29 -3.05 -6.19
CA PHE A 18 4.08 -3.83 -7.13
C PHE A 18 5.51 -3.31 -7.27
N MET A 19 5.71 -1.99 -7.41
CA MET A 19 7.04 -1.37 -7.47
C MET A 19 7.84 -1.61 -6.20
N ALA A 20 7.21 -1.60 -5.03
CA ALA A 20 7.91 -1.87 -3.77
C ALA A 20 8.46 -3.30 -3.72
N TRP A 21 7.68 -4.30 -4.14
CA TRP A 21 8.16 -5.68 -4.28
C TRP A 21 9.28 -5.81 -5.31
N LEU A 22 9.17 -5.11 -6.44
CA LEU A 22 10.19 -5.11 -7.49
C LEU A 22 11.53 -4.55 -6.97
N VAL A 23 11.50 -3.45 -6.22
CA VAL A 23 12.70 -2.89 -5.57
C VAL A 23 13.35 -3.90 -4.62
N ILE A 24 12.57 -4.61 -3.79
CA ILE A 24 13.11 -5.65 -2.90
C ILE A 24 13.83 -6.74 -3.71
N LEU A 25 13.23 -7.21 -4.81
CA LEU A 25 13.82 -8.25 -5.65
C LEU A 25 15.10 -7.78 -6.33
N ILE A 26 15.14 -6.56 -6.86
CA ILE A 26 16.37 -5.99 -7.45
C ILE A 26 17.50 -5.91 -6.41
N LEU A 27 17.20 -5.41 -5.21
CA LEU A 27 18.19 -5.30 -4.14
C LEU A 27 18.66 -6.68 -3.66
N ALA A 28 17.76 -7.66 -3.58
CA ALA A 28 18.11 -9.04 -3.24
C ALA A 28 19.06 -9.65 -4.28
N VAL A 29 18.75 -9.50 -5.57
CA VAL A 29 19.62 -10.00 -6.66
C VAL A 29 20.99 -9.30 -6.62
N GLY A 30 21.02 -7.97 -6.49
CA GLY A 30 22.26 -7.22 -6.38
C GLY A 30 23.11 -7.63 -5.17
N SER A 31 22.46 -7.92 -4.03
CA SER A 31 23.14 -8.41 -2.83
C SER A 31 23.74 -9.81 -3.02
N ILE A 32 23.02 -10.71 -3.70
CA ILE A 32 23.54 -12.04 -4.06
C ILE A 32 24.75 -11.91 -4.98
N MET A 33 24.68 -11.06 -6.00
CA MET A 33 25.80 -10.82 -6.93
C MET A 33 27.05 -10.27 -6.25
N GLN A 34 26.90 -9.53 -5.15
CA GLN A 34 28.01 -9.01 -4.34
C GLN A 34 28.43 -9.92 -3.17
N GLY A 35 27.79 -11.09 -3.00
CA GLY A 35 28.10 -12.01 -1.91
C GLY A 35 27.66 -11.54 -0.51
N GLN A 36 26.81 -10.51 -0.43
CA GLN A 36 26.33 -9.94 0.85
C GLN A 36 24.91 -10.41 1.23
N ALA A 37 24.46 -11.53 0.65
CA ALA A 37 23.09 -12.01 0.77
C ALA A 37 22.62 -12.19 2.23
N LEU A 38 23.48 -12.73 3.10
CA LEU A 38 23.18 -12.96 4.52
C LEU A 38 22.91 -11.67 5.30
N GLY A 39 23.74 -10.64 5.11
CA GLY A 39 23.60 -9.35 5.77
C GLY A 39 22.38 -8.58 5.29
N PHE A 40 22.10 -8.65 3.98
CA PHE A 40 20.89 -8.06 3.42
C PHE A 40 19.62 -8.78 3.90
N ALA A 41 19.62 -10.12 3.90
CA ALA A 41 18.46 -10.92 4.30
C ALA A 41 18.09 -10.75 5.78
N THR A 42 19.05 -10.49 6.66
CA THR A 42 18.79 -10.34 8.10
C THR A 42 18.21 -8.98 8.49
N VAL A 43 18.57 -7.90 7.77
CA VAL A 43 18.18 -6.53 8.16
C VAL A 43 17.24 -5.90 7.15
N ALA A 44 17.63 -5.89 5.88
CA ALA A 44 16.90 -5.15 4.85
C ALA A 44 15.59 -5.84 4.46
N VAL A 45 15.58 -7.18 4.34
CA VAL A 45 14.36 -7.90 3.93
C VAL A 45 13.23 -7.73 4.96
N PRO A 46 13.41 -7.95 6.28
CA PRO A 46 12.33 -7.79 7.24
C PRO A 46 11.82 -6.34 7.30
N SER A 47 12.72 -5.35 7.28
CA SER A 47 12.35 -3.93 7.36
C SER A 47 11.58 -3.45 6.12
N LEU A 48 12.00 -3.85 4.93
CA LEU A 48 11.32 -3.50 3.68
C LEU A 48 9.94 -4.18 3.58
N VAL A 49 9.82 -5.44 4.00
CA VAL A 49 8.51 -6.13 4.07
C VAL A 49 7.59 -5.45 5.09
N LEU A 50 8.10 -5.06 6.25
CA LEU A 50 7.33 -4.33 7.27
C LEU A 50 6.82 -2.97 6.76
N LEU A 51 7.65 -2.25 5.99
CA LEU A 51 7.26 -0.99 5.36
C LEU A 51 6.16 -1.20 4.31
N ILE A 52 6.25 -2.25 3.49
CA ILE A 52 5.18 -2.60 2.53
C ILE A 52 3.91 -2.97 3.30
N ALA A 53 4.00 -3.85 4.29
CA ALA A 53 2.84 -4.28 5.09
C ALA A 53 2.20 -3.10 5.83
N GLY A 54 2.99 -2.20 6.41
CA GLY A 54 2.52 -0.99 7.07
C GLY A 54 1.80 -0.05 6.10
N THR A 55 2.40 0.24 4.94
CA THR A 55 1.78 1.10 3.93
C THR A 55 0.52 0.47 3.32
N LEU A 56 0.50 -0.85 3.07
CA LEU A 56 -0.69 -1.57 2.60
C LEU A 56 -1.79 -1.62 3.67
N GLY A 57 -1.41 -1.84 4.92
CA GLY A 57 -2.32 -1.88 6.07
C GLY A 57 -3.00 -0.53 6.31
N ILE A 58 -2.21 0.55 6.27
CA ILE A 58 -2.70 1.94 6.30
C ILE A 58 -3.71 2.13 5.16
N HIS A 59 -3.34 1.86 3.92
CA HIS A 59 -4.27 2.04 2.79
C HIS A 59 -5.54 1.18 2.87
N ARG A 60 -5.44 -0.07 3.31
CA ARG A 60 -6.61 -0.96 3.45
C ARG A 60 -7.53 -0.51 4.59
N HIS A 61 -6.96 0.01 5.68
CA HIS A 61 -7.75 0.55 6.79
C HIS A 61 -8.42 1.89 6.45
N TYR A 62 -7.70 2.82 5.83
CA TYR A 62 -8.27 4.10 5.43
C TYR A 62 -9.26 3.96 4.27
N GLY A 63 -9.00 3.06 3.31
CA GLY A 63 -9.92 2.81 2.18
C GLY A 63 -11.24 2.16 2.59
N SER A 64 -11.24 1.28 3.60
CA SER A 64 -12.48 0.70 4.15
C SER A 64 -13.30 1.73 4.95
N ARG A 65 -12.64 2.58 5.73
CA ARG A 65 -13.29 3.70 6.44
C ARG A 65 -13.90 4.73 5.49
N ASP A 66 -13.22 5.06 4.40
CA ASP A 66 -13.73 6.01 3.42
C ASP A 66 -15.01 5.48 2.73
N MET A 67 -15.06 4.18 2.42
CA MET A 67 -16.27 3.52 1.92
C MET A 67 -17.41 3.47 2.94
N GLU A 68 -17.10 3.24 4.22
CA GLU A 68 -18.09 3.26 5.32
C GLU A 68 -18.69 4.66 5.50
N LEU A 69 -17.85 5.70 5.44
CA LEU A 69 -18.30 7.09 5.51
C LEU A 69 -19.19 7.47 4.30
N MET A 70 -18.82 7.05 3.09
CA MET A 70 -19.65 7.25 1.89
C MET A 70 -21.00 6.53 2.00
N GLN A 71 -21.04 5.32 2.57
CA GLN A 71 -22.30 4.59 2.78
C GLN A 71 -23.17 5.24 3.87
N ARG A 72 -22.57 5.83 4.91
CA ARG A 72 -23.30 6.59 5.93
C ARG A 72 -23.91 7.87 5.38
N ASP A 73 -23.19 8.60 4.54
CA ASP A 73 -23.66 9.83 3.90
C ASP A 73 -24.80 9.57 2.88
N GLN A 74 -24.83 8.38 2.27
CA GLN A 74 -25.88 7.95 1.33
C GLN A 74 -27.14 7.38 2.00
N ARG A 75 -27.18 7.17 3.33
CA ARG A 75 -28.41 6.75 4.02
C ARG A 75 -29.30 7.99 4.15
N PRO A 76 -30.39 8.12 3.35
CA PRO A 76 -31.27 9.27 3.47
C PRO A 76 -32.01 9.17 4.81
N GLU A 77 -32.39 10.32 5.36
CA GLU A 77 -33.29 10.43 6.50
C GLU A 77 -34.73 9.97 6.14
N ASP A 78 -34.89 8.75 5.61
CA ASP A 78 -36.19 8.17 5.25
C ASP A 78 -36.87 7.49 6.46
N SER A 79 -36.72 8.08 7.65
CA SER A 79 -37.37 7.57 8.87
C SER A 79 -37.75 8.69 9.84
N GLN A 80 -38.49 9.68 9.33
CA GLN A 80 -39.41 10.49 10.12
C GLN A 80 -40.85 10.25 9.67
#